data_AF-A0A2N3GC13-F1
#
_entry.id   AF-A0A2N3GC13-F1
#
_cell.length_a   1.000
_cell.length_b   1.000
_cell.length_c   1.000
_cell.angle_alpha   90.00
_cell.angle_beta   90.00
_cell.angle_gamma   90.00
#
_symmetry.space_group_name_H-M   'P 1'
#
loop_
_entity.id
_entity.type
_entity.pdbx_description
1 polymer ?
#
loop_
_entity_poly.entity_id
_entity_poly.type
_entity_poly.pdbx_seq_one_letter_code
_entity_poly.pdbx_strand_id
1 'polypeptide(L)'
;MSVRTDKSCRFGIPQLEWDSMVLCARDLLQAAAQDRRTITYGELSAVATELRLSARSAGLMALLDEAARPLDECTGTIMATLVVRKDTGRPGEGYFAWMSGQGKDLIDHEALWRTEAERVWAAFAAD
;
A
#
# COMPACT_ATOMS: atom_id res chain seq x y z
N MET A 1 1.05 -43.65 2.26
CA MET A 1 0.21 -42.43 2.14
C MET A 1 1.04 -41.25 2.58
N SER A 2 1.45 -40.38 1.66
CA SER A 2 2.17 -39.14 2.00
C SER A 2 1.28 -37.99 1.59
N VAL A 3 0.61 -37.37 2.57
CA VAL A 3 -0.12 -36.13 2.35
C VAL A 3 0.96 -35.05 2.23
N ARG A 4 1.31 -34.67 1.00
CA ARG A 4 1.96 -33.39 0.75
C ARG A 4 0.98 -32.32 1.16
N THR A 5 1.10 -31.81 2.38
CA THR A 5 0.50 -30.52 2.73
C THR A 5 1.28 -29.50 1.92
N ASP A 6 0.75 -29.12 0.76
CA ASP A 6 1.22 -27.93 0.06
C ASP A 6 1.00 -26.77 1.03
N LYS A 7 2.09 -26.30 1.66
CA LYS A 7 2.04 -25.06 2.43
C LYS A 7 1.89 -23.98 1.40
N SER A 8 0.66 -23.47 1.22
CA SER A 8 0.36 -22.37 0.33
C SER A 8 1.39 -21.26 0.53
N CYS A 9 2.16 -20.98 -0.51
CA CYS A 9 3.16 -19.94 -0.51
C CYS A 9 2.76 -18.87 -1.52
N ARG A 10 2.91 -17.61 -1.14
CA ARG A 10 2.65 -16.45 -1.99
C ARG A 10 3.95 -15.69 -2.19
N PHE A 11 4.41 -15.55 -3.43
CA PHE A 11 5.73 -14.99 -3.75
C PHE A 11 6.90 -15.71 -3.01
N GLY A 12 6.77 -17.01 -2.75
CA GLY A 12 7.76 -17.77 -1.98
C GLY A 12 7.69 -17.55 -0.45
N ILE A 13 6.69 -16.82 0.04
CA ILE A 13 6.46 -16.55 1.46
C ILE A 13 5.34 -17.46 1.97
N PRO A 14 5.53 -18.19 3.09
CA PRO A 14 4.47 -18.97 3.72
C PRO A 14 3.23 -18.13 4.04
N GLN A 15 2.04 -18.66 3.82
CA GLN A 15 0.78 -17.93 4.01
C GLN A 15 0.67 -17.23 5.37
N LEU A 16 1.02 -17.90 6.48
CA LEU A 16 0.94 -17.32 7.82
C LEU A 16 1.83 -16.08 7.99
N GLU A 17 3.00 -16.08 7.34
CA GLU A 17 3.93 -14.96 7.36
C GLU A 17 3.42 -13.83 6.45
N TRP A 18 2.86 -14.18 5.29
CA TRP A 18 2.19 -13.21 4.42
C TRP A 18 1.02 -12.50 5.15
N ASP A 19 0.16 -13.25 5.82
CA ASP A 19 -0.98 -12.69 6.56
C ASP A 19 -0.50 -11.74 7.67
N SER A 20 0.59 -12.10 8.36
CA SER A 20 1.22 -11.24 9.36
C SER A 20 1.76 -9.94 8.75
N MET A 21 2.40 -10.04 7.58
CA MET A 21 2.89 -8.86 6.83
C MET A 21 1.74 -7.95 6.40
N VAL A 22 0.61 -8.51 5.95
CA VAL A 22 -0.58 -7.73 5.55
C VAL A 22 -1.12 -6.93 6.73
N LEU A 23 -1.19 -7.53 7.91
CA LEU A 23 -1.64 -6.85 9.13
C LEU A 23 -0.70 -5.70 9.51
N CYS A 24 0.61 -5.96 9.57
CA CYS A 24 1.57 -4.90 9.90
C CYS A 24 1.60 -3.76 8.86
N ALA A 25 1.46 -4.09 7.58
CA ALA A 25 1.37 -3.08 6.51
C ALA A 25 0.11 -2.23 6.65
N ARG A 26 -1.02 -2.85 7.02
CA ARG A 26 -2.28 -2.13 7.28
C ARG A 26 -2.15 -1.18 8.45
N ASP A 27 -1.59 -1.65 9.56
CA ASP A 27 -1.37 -0.81 10.75
C ASP A 27 -0.46 0.39 10.42
N LEU A 28 0.59 0.17 9.63
CA LEU A 28 1.47 1.26 9.15
C LEU A 28 0.72 2.28 8.29
N LEU A 29 -0.12 1.81 7.35
CA LEU A 29 -0.92 2.67 6.47
C LEU A 29 -1.93 3.50 7.27
N GLN A 30 -2.64 2.86 8.20
CA GLN A 30 -3.62 3.52 9.05
C GLN A 30 -2.95 4.58 9.94
N ALA A 31 -1.83 4.25 10.58
CA ALA A 31 -1.07 5.20 11.38
C ALA A 31 -0.60 6.40 10.53
N ALA A 32 -0.11 6.17 9.30
CA ALA A 32 0.28 7.24 8.40
C ALA A 32 -0.88 8.17 8.03
N ALA A 33 -2.08 7.61 7.84
CA ALA A 33 -3.28 8.40 7.57
C ALA A 33 -3.70 9.26 8.78
N GLN A 34 -3.69 8.69 9.98
CA GLN A 34 -4.03 9.39 11.23
C GLN A 34 -3.03 10.51 11.56
N ASP A 35 -1.73 10.26 11.34
CA ASP A 35 -0.64 11.21 11.57
C ASP A 35 -0.54 12.30 10.48
N ARG A 36 -1.41 12.25 9.47
CA ARG A 36 -1.34 13.12 8.28
C ARG A 36 0.02 13.13 7.59
N ARG A 37 0.65 11.96 7.46
CA ARG A 37 1.96 11.79 6.82
C ARG A 37 1.91 10.81 5.66
N THR A 38 3.00 10.78 4.89
CA THR A 38 3.26 9.74 3.90
C THR A 38 4.25 8.71 4.45
N ILE A 39 4.29 7.54 3.82
CA ILE A 39 5.33 6.52 4.02
C ILE A 39 6.01 6.23 2.69
N THR A 40 7.28 5.85 2.74
CA THR A 40 8.00 5.44 1.53
C THR A 40 7.75 3.97 1.19
N TYR A 41 7.92 3.60 -0.08
CA TYR A 41 7.99 2.18 -0.47
C TYR A 41 9.08 1.41 0.28
N GLY A 42 10.14 2.10 0.72
CA GLY A 42 11.20 1.50 1.54
C GLY A 42 10.74 1.17 2.96
N GLU A 43 9.97 2.06 3.59
CA GLU A 43 9.35 1.80 4.90
C GLU A 43 8.34 0.65 4.81
N LEU A 44 7.49 0.64 3.78
CA LEU A 44 6.56 -0.47 3.56
C LEU A 44 7.28 -1.80 3.33
N SER A 45 8.37 -1.79 2.56
CA SER A 45 9.23 -2.96 2.33
C SER A 45 9.92 -3.43 3.62
N ALA A 46 10.23 -2.54 4.56
CA ALA A 46 10.83 -2.92 5.84
C ALA A 46 9.85 -3.68 6.75
N VAL A 47 8.54 -3.41 6.64
CA VAL A 47 7.49 -4.18 7.35
C VAL A 47 7.41 -5.63 6.86
N ALA A 48 7.85 -5.90 5.63
CA ALA A 48 7.82 -7.24 5.05
C ALA A 48 8.85 -8.23 5.65
N THR A 49 9.69 -7.79 6.61
CA THR A 49 10.77 -8.55 7.27
C THR A 49 11.84 -9.14 6.31
N GLU A 50 13.12 -9.09 6.71
CA GLU A 50 14.28 -9.74 6.06
C GLU A 50 14.39 -9.62 4.52
N LEU A 51 14.22 -8.43 3.94
CA LEU A 51 14.53 -8.18 2.52
C LEU A 51 13.74 -9.06 1.51
N ARG A 52 12.67 -9.74 1.93
CA ARG A 52 11.96 -10.71 1.08
C ARG A 52 11.22 -10.04 -0.08
N LEU A 53 10.77 -8.80 0.12
CA LEU A 53 10.10 -8.01 -0.90
C LEU A 53 10.83 -6.70 -1.11
N SER A 54 11.40 -6.50 -2.31
CA SER A 54 11.98 -5.22 -2.69
C SER A 54 10.90 -4.15 -2.93
N ALA A 55 11.26 -2.87 -2.78
CA ALA A 55 10.42 -1.70 -3.05
C ALA A 55 9.73 -1.67 -4.45
N ARG A 56 10.22 -2.46 -5.41
CA ARG A 56 9.71 -2.53 -6.79
C ARG A 56 9.15 -3.91 -7.18
N SER A 57 9.00 -4.83 -6.24
CA SER A 57 8.54 -6.19 -6.57
C SER A 57 7.03 -6.25 -6.72
N ALA A 58 6.55 -7.18 -7.56
CA ALA A 58 5.13 -7.52 -7.66
C ALA A 58 4.56 -7.96 -6.30
N GLY A 59 5.38 -8.64 -5.48
CA GLY A 59 4.98 -9.05 -4.14
C GLY A 59 4.70 -7.86 -3.21
N LEU A 60 5.49 -6.78 -3.28
CA LEU A 60 5.19 -5.58 -2.49
C LEU A 60 3.89 -4.90 -2.94
N MET A 61 3.63 -4.87 -4.25
CA MET A 61 2.39 -4.28 -4.78
C MET A 61 1.16 -5.11 -4.35
N ALA A 62 1.28 -6.44 -4.35
CA ALA A 62 0.23 -7.32 -3.84
C ALA A 62 0.03 -7.17 -2.32
N LEU A 63 1.10 -6.98 -1.56
CA LEU A 63 1.02 -6.70 -0.12
C LEU A 63 0.29 -5.37 0.13
N LEU A 64 0.65 -4.32 -0.61
CA LEU A 64 0.01 -3.01 -0.53
C LEU A 64 -1.49 -3.11 -0.85
N ASP A 65 -1.86 -3.77 -1.94
CA ASP A 65 -3.26 -3.96 -2.35
C ASP A 65 -4.09 -4.67 -1.28
N GLU A 66 -3.56 -5.75 -0.67
CA GLU A 66 -4.26 -6.49 0.38
C GLU A 66 -4.33 -5.76 1.72
N ALA A 67 -3.30 -4.99 2.06
CA ALA A 67 -3.29 -4.19 3.27
C ALA A 67 -4.26 -3.00 3.17
N ALA A 68 -4.28 -2.32 2.01
CA ALA A 68 -5.08 -1.13 1.74
C ALA A 68 -6.58 -1.44 1.55
N ARG A 69 -6.92 -2.54 0.86
CA ARG A 69 -8.30 -2.83 0.42
C ARG A 69 -9.37 -2.67 1.52
N PRO A 70 -9.22 -3.23 2.74
CA PRO A 70 -10.24 -3.04 3.78
C PRO A 70 -10.40 -1.59 4.24
N LEU A 71 -9.33 -0.81 4.22
CA LEU A 71 -9.35 0.62 4.58
C LEU A 71 -10.01 1.44 3.47
N ASP A 72 -9.66 1.15 2.21
CA ASP A 72 -10.23 1.77 1.02
C ASP A 72 -11.74 1.54 0.95
N GLU A 73 -12.18 0.29 1.13
CA GLU A 73 -13.60 -0.10 1.13
C GLU A 73 -14.39 0.55 2.25
N CYS A 74 -13.77 0.69 3.44
CA CYS A 74 -14.44 1.29 4.60
C CYS A 74 -14.60 2.82 4.47
N THR A 75 -13.65 3.50 3.83
CA THR A 75 -13.58 4.96 3.79
C THR A 75 -13.93 5.57 2.44
N GLY A 76 -13.98 4.77 1.37
CA GLY A 76 -14.11 5.27 0.00
C GLY A 76 -12.87 6.05 -0.48
N THR A 77 -11.70 5.75 0.08
CA THR A 77 -10.43 6.41 -0.24
C THR A 77 -9.45 5.44 -0.94
N ILE A 78 -8.25 5.93 -1.25
CA ILE A 78 -7.18 5.16 -1.92
C ILE A 78 -5.92 5.29 -1.08
N MET A 79 -5.69 4.37 -0.14
CA MET A 79 -4.57 4.40 0.81
C MET A 79 -3.20 4.34 0.12
N ALA A 80 -3.11 3.71 -1.07
CA ALA A 80 -1.91 3.70 -1.88
C ALA A 80 -1.39 5.12 -2.22
N THR A 81 -2.25 6.14 -2.15
CA THR A 81 -1.91 7.56 -2.30
C THR A 81 -0.88 8.06 -1.28
N LEU A 82 -0.83 7.44 -0.09
CA LEU A 82 0.12 7.80 0.97
C LEU A 82 1.48 7.10 0.84
N VAL A 83 1.64 6.17 -0.11
CA VAL A 83 2.89 5.44 -0.34
C VAL A 83 3.68 6.11 -1.45
N VAL A 84 4.83 6.69 -1.08
CA VAL A 84 5.60 7.57 -1.96
C VAL A 84 7.02 7.07 -2.23
N ARG A 85 7.64 7.60 -3.27
CA ARG A 85 9.08 7.44 -3.48
C ARG A 85 9.84 8.38 -2.55
N LYS A 86 10.97 7.90 -2.03
CA LYS A 86 11.83 8.66 -1.12
C LYS A 86 12.43 9.92 -1.77
N ASP A 87 12.71 9.87 -3.07
CA ASP A 87 13.40 10.94 -3.79
C ASP A 87 12.48 12.08 -4.23
N THR A 88 11.22 11.77 -4.53
CA THR A 88 10.24 12.78 -4.99
C THR A 88 9.23 13.21 -3.94
N GLY A 89 9.05 12.41 -2.87
CA GLY A 89 7.97 12.60 -1.90
C GLY A 89 6.58 12.33 -2.48
N ARG A 90 6.49 11.69 -3.65
CA ARG A 90 5.25 11.46 -4.40
C ARG A 90 5.08 9.99 -4.81
N PRO A 91 3.87 9.51 -5.09
CA PRO A 91 3.65 8.16 -5.60
C PRO A 91 4.46 7.89 -6.87
N GLY A 92 4.75 6.61 -7.11
CA GLY A 92 5.42 6.18 -8.35
C GLY A 92 4.51 6.25 -9.57
N GLU A 93 5.09 6.11 -10.77
CA GLU A 93 4.33 6.12 -12.04
C GLU A 93 3.22 5.07 -12.08
N GLY A 94 3.41 3.91 -11.45
CA GLY A 94 2.40 2.86 -11.37
C GLY A 94 1.11 3.31 -10.68
N TYR A 95 1.19 4.20 -9.70
CA TYR A 95 0.01 4.80 -9.07
C TYR A 95 -0.76 5.67 -10.06
N PHE A 96 -0.07 6.56 -10.78
CA PHE A 96 -0.72 7.44 -11.76
C PHE A 96 -1.29 6.65 -12.94
N ALA A 97 -0.60 5.62 -13.42
CA ALA A 97 -1.12 4.71 -14.44
C ALA A 97 -2.41 4.00 -13.97
N TRP A 98 -2.45 3.54 -12.72
CA TRP A 98 -3.66 2.97 -12.13
C TRP A 98 -4.78 4.01 -12.05
N MET A 99 -4.50 5.23 -11.58
CA MET A 99 -5.48 6.32 -11.51
C MET A 99 -6.06 6.69 -12.88
N SER A 100 -5.24 6.73 -13.93
CA SER A 100 -5.73 6.93 -15.31
C SER A 100 -6.65 5.81 -15.77
N GLY A 101 -6.33 4.56 -15.42
CA GLY A 101 -7.22 3.41 -15.66
C GLY A 101 -8.58 3.55 -14.97
N GLN A 102 -8.64 4.27 -13.84
CA GLN A 102 -9.87 4.62 -13.13
C GLN A 102 -10.59 5.85 -13.71
N GLY A 103 -10.13 6.38 -14.86
CA GLY A 103 -10.73 7.54 -15.52
C GLY A 103 -10.35 8.89 -14.91
N LYS A 104 -9.33 8.95 -14.04
CA LYS A 104 -8.85 10.21 -13.47
C LYS A 104 -7.99 10.97 -14.47
N ASP A 105 -8.17 12.29 -14.48
CA ASP A 105 -7.35 13.17 -15.29
C ASP A 105 -5.94 13.32 -14.69
N LEU A 106 -4.94 13.15 -15.54
CA LEU A 106 -3.52 13.18 -15.20
C LEU A 106 -2.82 14.47 -15.66
N ILE A 107 -3.56 15.48 -16.16
CA ILE A 107 -2.97 16.77 -16.58
C ILE A 107 -2.11 17.38 -15.47
N ASP A 108 -2.54 17.28 -14.22
CA ASP A 108 -1.77 17.72 -13.05
C ASP A 108 -1.68 16.59 -12.00
N HIS A 109 -0.61 15.79 -12.11
CA HIS A 109 -0.30 14.72 -11.17
C HIS A 109 -0.17 15.21 -9.72
N GLU A 110 0.35 16.42 -9.51
CA GLU A 110 0.58 16.97 -8.17
C GLU A 110 -0.76 17.33 -7.51
N ALA A 111 -1.61 18.05 -8.23
CA ALA A 111 -2.92 18.44 -7.74
C ALA A 111 -3.81 17.21 -7.50
N LEU A 112 -3.77 16.22 -8.40
CA LEU A 112 -4.49 14.96 -8.23
C LEU A 112 -4.03 14.23 -6.96
N TRP A 113 -2.73 14.00 -6.82
CA TRP A 113 -2.17 13.30 -5.67
C TRP A 113 -2.52 14.01 -4.35
N ARG A 114 -2.33 15.33 -4.29
CA ARG A 114 -2.63 16.11 -3.08
C ARG A 114 -4.11 16.05 -2.71
N THR A 115 -4.99 16.12 -3.70
CA THR A 115 -6.44 16.01 -3.47
C THR A 115 -6.80 14.66 -2.88
N GLU A 116 -6.28 13.56 -3.43
CA GLU A 116 -6.55 12.22 -2.90
C GLU A 116 -5.90 12.01 -1.52
N ALA A 117 -4.71 12.58 -1.26
CA ALA A 117 -4.05 12.49 0.04
C ALA A 117 -4.88 13.19 1.13
N GLU A 118 -5.40 14.39 0.83
CA GLU A 118 -6.32 15.09 1.74
C GLU A 118 -7.61 14.31 1.99
N ARG A 119 -8.17 13.63 0.97
CA ARG A 119 -9.33 12.75 1.16
C ARG A 119 -9.02 11.61 2.14
N VAL A 120 -7.86 10.98 2.01
CA VAL A 120 -7.42 9.94 2.95
C VAL A 120 -7.30 10.54 4.34
N TRP A 121 -6.52 11.61 4.53
CA TRP A 121 -6.32 12.20 5.85
C TRP A 121 -7.62 12.71 6.51
N ALA A 122 -8.54 13.27 5.73
CA ALA A 122 -9.84 13.69 6.24
C ALA A 122 -10.68 12.50 6.74
N ALA A 123 -10.62 11.34 6.07
CA ALA A 123 -11.35 10.14 6.47
C ALA A 123 -10.83 9.49 7.77
N PHE A 124 -9.60 9.82 8.19
CA PHE A 124 -8.95 9.30 9.39
C PHE A 124 -8.67 10.39 10.45
N ALA A 125 -9.15 11.61 10.24
CA ALA A 125 -9.09 12.65 11.27
C ALA A 125 -9.97 12.22 12.46
N ALA A 126 -9.43 12.29 13.67
CA ALA A 126 -10.24 12.14 14.87
C ALA A 126 -11.20 13.33 15.01
N ASP A 127 -12.42 13.08 15.48
CA ASP A 127 -13.33 14.12 15.99
C ASP A 127 -12.76 14.79 17.27
#